data_AF-A0AAP4R2Q8-F1
#
_entry.id   AF-A0AAP4R2Q8-F1
#
_cell.length_a   1.000
_cell.length_b   1.000
_cell.length_c   1.000
_cell.angle_alpha   90.00
_cell.angle_beta   90.00
_cell.angle_gamma   90.00
#
_symmetry.space_group_name_H-M   'P 1'
#
loop_
_entity.id
_entity.type
_entity.pdbx_description
1 polymer ?
#
loop_
_entity_poly.entity_id
_entity_poly.type
_entity_poly.pdbx_seq_one_letter_code
_entity_poly.pdbx_strand_id
1 'polypeptide(L)'
;MKISLIDNGLDSLRKAYSFLKEYEDLREAGAEEVQRFFKLKDAILSMQHGIEILLKYLLSSRNEILLFSEINQKLRAAYAKRRAGDIEHLYDNDDVHTVTFKESIDRLNDICGLEISEKLRKDLLKVEKWRNSITHAAILQNEQEVSGVLARLMPRLDDFFSPTIGDAYVQGQGRSELDRAFRLFKKVYGEHPNATKSAVIERLIRSLRENNIKSVTAPGVFATNDAAKAYSILSNMQGDGITYGADMINLHCSGEMQVSKLDREGVIELYAADIQVRYAFQFSHLVVYVPQVEGGTSPLIFIYAKTSSVLGNDPELSENFGYQTQGGIEFVDDGSEKWEKQEIYRVLDAENMYDDSCGDEDDEFPRSGRQTRPFIRKYRFLSDCCVCFMNVQTLSHGAAKQILYSEGQLGGPEALTRSLRATLDAKQR
;
A
#
# COMPACT_ATOMS: atom_id res chain seq x y z
N MET A 1 -16.41 -12.31 26.12
CA MET A 1 -15.33 -11.68 25.32
C MET A 1 -15.05 -10.33 25.93
N LYS A 2 -13.79 -9.96 26.20
CA LYS A 2 -13.41 -8.65 26.77
C LYS A 2 -12.54 -7.91 25.74
N ILE A 3 -12.81 -6.63 25.52
CA ILE A 3 -12.04 -5.75 24.62
C ILE A 3 -11.46 -4.62 25.48
N SER A 4 -10.17 -4.30 25.33
CA SER A 4 -9.54 -3.22 26.08
C SER A 4 -10.06 -1.85 25.63
N LEU A 5 -9.95 -0.81 26.48
CA LEU A 5 -10.32 0.55 26.08
C LEU A 5 -9.54 1.00 24.84
N ILE A 6 -8.22 0.75 24.80
CA ILE A 6 -7.40 1.13 23.66
C ILE A 6 -7.82 0.41 22.37
N ASP A 7 -8.05 -0.90 22.40
CA ASP A 7 -8.48 -1.65 21.22
C ASP A 7 -9.84 -1.18 20.71
N ASN A 8 -10.79 -0.94 21.63
CA ASN A 8 -12.12 -0.47 21.27
C ASN A 8 -12.11 0.94 20.67
N GLY A 9 -11.32 1.84 21.26
CA GLY A 9 -11.15 3.21 20.76
C GLY A 9 -10.51 3.23 19.38
N LEU A 10 -9.48 2.40 19.16
CA LEU A 10 -8.79 2.29 17.88
C LEU A 10 -9.64 1.64 16.79
N ASP A 11 -10.38 0.58 17.10
CA ASP A 11 -11.32 -0.04 16.16
C ASP A 11 -12.38 0.96 15.68
N SER A 12 -12.95 1.72 16.61
CA SER A 12 -13.93 2.77 16.29
C SER A 12 -13.33 3.89 15.44
N LEU A 13 -12.08 4.29 15.73
CA LEU A 13 -11.38 5.29 14.94
C LEU A 13 -11.05 4.79 13.52
N ARG A 14 -10.67 3.51 13.36
CA ARG A 14 -10.48 2.88 12.04
C ARG A 14 -11.77 2.84 11.24
N LYS A 15 -12.89 2.47 11.85
CA LYS A 15 -14.22 2.48 11.22
C LYS A 15 -14.56 3.87 10.71
N ALA A 16 -14.31 4.90 11.52
CA ALA A 16 -14.50 6.28 11.10
C ALA A 16 -13.70 6.63 9.83
N TYR A 17 -12.44 6.19 9.75
CA TYR A 17 -11.60 6.40 8.57
C TYR A 17 -12.11 5.63 7.34
N SER A 18 -12.63 4.41 7.52
CA SER A 18 -13.25 3.65 6.43
C SER A 18 -14.47 4.38 5.87
N PHE A 19 -15.37 4.84 6.75
CA PHE A 19 -16.57 5.55 6.31
C PHE A 19 -16.26 6.89 5.65
N LEU A 20 -15.22 7.60 6.10
CA LEU A 20 -14.74 8.81 5.41
C LEU A 20 -14.22 8.49 4.00
N LYS A 21 -13.48 7.39 3.84
CA LYS A 21 -13.02 6.96 2.50
C LYS A 21 -14.22 6.62 1.61
N GLU A 22 -15.15 5.81 2.10
CA GLU A 22 -16.36 5.44 1.36
C GLU A 22 -17.20 6.67 0.98
N TYR A 23 -17.24 7.68 1.83
CA TYR A 23 -17.87 8.97 1.50
C TYR A 23 -17.18 9.66 0.32
N GLU A 24 -15.84 9.75 0.33
CA GLU A 24 -15.07 10.36 -0.77
C GLU A 24 -15.27 9.58 -2.07
N ASP A 25 -15.20 8.25 -2.02
CA ASP A 25 -15.44 7.37 -3.17
C ASP A 25 -16.85 7.59 -3.77
N LEU A 26 -17.88 7.72 -2.93
CA LEU A 26 -19.25 8.03 -3.37
C LEU A 26 -19.37 9.45 -3.93
N ARG A 27 -18.64 10.42 -3.39
CA ARG A 27 -18.61 11.80 -3.89
C ARG A 27 -18.00 11.86 -5.28
N GLU A 28 -16.90 11.17 -5.50
CA GLU A 28 -16.23 11.07 -6.81
C GLU A 28 -17.09 10.34 -7.84
N ALA A 29 -17.79 9.28 -7.43
CA ALA A 29 -18.72 8.55 -8.28
C ALA A 29 -20.02 9.32 -8.60
N GLY A 30 -20.21 10.52 -8.06
CA GLY A 30 -21.42 11.31 -8.26
C GLY A 30 -22.68 10.68 -7.66
N ALA A 31 -22.53 9.85 -6.62
CA ALA A 31 -23.65 9.15 -5.98
C ALA A 31 -24.63 10.13 -5.31
N GLU A 32 -25.86 9.68 -5.05
CA GLU A 32 -26.91 10.48 -4.41
C GLU A 32 -26.48 11.02 -3.03
N GLU A 33 -26.92 12.25 -2.71
CA GLU A 33 -26.58 12.96 -1.46
C GLU A 33 -26.90 12.13 -0.22
N VAL A 34 -28.04 11.43 -0.22
CA VAL A 34 -28.48 10.58 0.89
C VAL A 34 -27.47 9.47 1.20
N GLN A 35 -26.87 8.87 0.18
CA GLN A 35 -25.88 7.80 0.37
C GLN A 35 -24.57 8.35 0.95
N ARG A 36 -24.11 9.49 0.44
CA ARG A 36 -22.92 10.19 0.98
C ARG A 36 -23.16 10.62 2.43
N PHE A 37 -24.36 11.11 2.71
CA PHE A 37 -24.77 11.54 4.04
C PHE A 37 -24.71 10.40 5.07
N PHE A 38 -25.22 9.22 4.73
CA PHE A 38 -25.15 8.08 5.66
C PHE A 38 -23.70 7.71 6.00
N LYS A 39 -22.77 7.79 5.04
CA LYS A 39 -21.35 7.55 5.31
C LYS A 39 -20.73 8.61 6.21
N LEU A 40 -21.04 9.90 6.02
CA LEU A 40 -20.61 10.93 6.96
C LEU A 40 -21.20 10.74 8.35
N LYS A 41 -22.47 10.34 8.45
CA LYS A 41 -23.14 10.04 9.71
C LYS A 41 -22.36 8.95 10.47
N ASP A 42 -22.08 7.84 9.81
CA ASP A 42 -21.38 6.71 10.41
C ASP A 42 -19.93 7.06 10.77
N ALA A 43 -19.29 7.90 9.96
CA ALA A 43 -17.98 8.46 10.27
C ALA A 43 -17.99 9.31 11.56
N ILE A 44 -18.97 10.21 11.73
CA ILE A 44 -19.09 11.06 12.93
C ILE A 44 -19.31 10.22 14.18
N LEU A 45 -20.25 9.28 14.13
CA LEU A 45 -20.58 8.42 15.28
C LEU A 45 -19.36 7.60 15.70
N SER A 46 -18.69 6.97 14.74
CA SER A 46 -17.50 6.16 14.99
C SER A 46 -16.31 7.00 15.47
N MET A 47 -16.13 8.20 14.91
CA MET A 47 -15.04 9.10 15.29
C MET A 47 -15.21 9.64 16.70
N GLN A 48 -16.41 10.14 17.04
CA GLN A 48 -16.69 10.64 18.38
C GLN A 48 -16.49 9.54 19.42
N HIS A 49 -17.04 8.35 19.17
CA HIS A 49 -16.89 7.22 20.07
C HIS A 49 -15.43 6.80 20.23
N GLY A 50 -14.69 6.64 19.12
CA GLY A 50 -13.28 6.28 19.15
C GLY A 50 -12.43 7.28 19.95
N ILE A 51 -12.62 8.58 19.72
CA ILE A 51 -11.91 9.62 20.47
C ILE A 51 -12.29 9.58 21.95
N GLU A 52 -13.58 9.47 22.30
CA GLU A 52 -14.03 9.43 23.70
C GLU A 52 -13.34 8.29 24.46
N ILE A 53 -13.32 7.10 23.87
CA ILE A 53 -12.72 5.93 24.48
C ILE A 53 -11.20 6.10 24.63
N LEU A 54 -10.51 6.69 23.65
CA LEU A 54 -9.08 6.97 23.74
C LEU A 54 -8.74 8.04 24.80
N LEU A 55 -9.56 9.08 24.95
CA LEU A 55 -9.41 10.06 26.03
C LEU A 55 -9.62 9.39 27.40
N LYS A 56 -10.63 8.53 27.52
CA LYS A 56 -10.90 7.74 28.73
C LYS A 56 -9.76 6.76 29.05
N TYR A 57 -9.17 6.15 28.02
CA TYR A 57 -7.96 5.34 28.16
C TYR A 57 -6.82 6.16 28.77
N LEU A 58 -6.54 7.36 28.24
CA LEU A 58 -5.51 8.25 28.79
C LEU A 58 -5.77 8.66 30.25
N LEU A 59 -7.03 8.93 30.62
CA LEU A 59 -7.37 9.19 32.01
C LEU A 59 -7.09 7.98 32.89
N SER A 60 -7.55 6.80 32.47
CA SER A 60 -7.38 5.55 33.22
C SER A 60 -5.92 5.14 33.38
N SER A 61 -5.08 5.41 32.37
CA SER A 61 -3.65 5.07 32.39
C SER A 61 -2.85 5.99 33.32
N ARG A 62 -3.33 7.21 33.55
CA ARG A 62 -2.77 8.13 34.55
C ARG A 62 -3.26 7.79 35.95
N ASN A 63 -4.57 7.69 36.12
CA ASN A 63 -5.22 7.29 37.36
C ASN A 63 -6.67 6.87 37.09
N GLU A 64 -7.01 5.62 37.42
CA GLU A 64 -8.33 5.02 37.20
C GLU A 64 -9.49 5.85 37.80
N ILE A 65 -9.27 6.60 38.88
CA ILE A 65 -10.29 7.46 39.50
C ILE A 65 -10.74 8.58 38.56
N LEU A 66 -9.84 9.07 37.70
CA LEU A 66 -10.14 10.16 36.77
C LEU A 66 -11.17 9.77 35.71
N LEU A 67 -11.44 8.47 35.54
CA LEU A 67 -12.46 7.96 34.64
C LEU A 67 -13.89 8.20 35.15
N PHE A 68 -14.06 8.46 36.45
CA PHE A 68 -15.37 8.56 37.09
C PHE A 68 -15.78 10.00 37.36
N SER A 69 -17.03 10.32 37.05
CA SER A 69 -17.62 11.65 37.20
C SER A 69 -17.56 12.14 38.66
N GLU A 70 -17.90 11.27 39.61
CA GLU A 70 -17.93 11.61 41.05
C GLU A 70 -17.21 10.58 41.92
N ILE A 71 -16.48 11.07 42.92
CA ILE A 71 -15.94 10.24 44.02
C ILE A 71 -17.00 10.13 45.12
N ASN A 72 -18.06 9.38 44.81
CA ASN A 72 -19.22 9.22 45.70
C ASN A 72 -19.23 7.85 46.42
N GLN A 73 -20.25 7.61 47.24
CA GLN A 73 -20.41 6.36 47.99
C GLN A 73 -20.49 5.13 47.07
N LYS A 74 -21.02 5.28 45.86
CA LYS A 74 -21.13 4.20 44.87
C LYS A 74 -19.75 3.78 44.33
N LEU A 75 -18.87 4.74 44.04
CA LEU A 75 -17.49 4.44 43.67
C LEU A 75 -16.73 3.77 44.83
N ARG A 76 -16.91 4.25 46.06
CA ARG A 76 -16.32 3.62 47.27
C ARG A 76 -16.81 2.18 47.46
N ALA A 77 -18.09 1.92 47.20
CA ALA A 77 -18.66 0.58 47.24
C ALA A 77 -18.07 -0.32 46.14
N ALA A 78 -17.85 0.21 44.93
CA ALA A 78 -17.16 -0.53 43.86
C ALA A 78 -15.73 -0.92 44.27
N TYR A 79 -14.96 0.01 44.87
CA TYR A 79 -13.63 -0.32 45.42
C TYR A 79 -13.69 -1.37 46.55
N ALA A 80 -14.71 -1.35 47.39
CA ALA A 80 -14.90 -2.35 48.43
C ALA A 80 -15.19 -3.75 47.83
N LYS A 81 -16.11 -3.82 46.86
CA LYS A 81 -16.41 -5.04 46.08
C LYS A 81 -15.17 -5.59 45.38
N ARG A 82 -14.36 -4.72 44.75
CA ARG A 82 -13.12 -5.13 44.09
C ARG A 82 -12.10 -5.72 45.07
N ARG A 83 -11.94 -5.11 46.26
CA ARG A 83 -11.08 -5.64 47.32
C ARG A 83 -11.57 -6.98 47.89
N ALA A 84 -12.89 -7.20 47.89
CA ALA A 84 -13.49 -8.48 48.26
C ALA A 84 -13.37 -9.55 47.16
N GLY A 85 -13.00 -9.17 45.93
CA GLY A 85 -12.92 -10.06 44.78
C GLY A 85 -14.24 -10.26 44.04
N ASP A 86 -15.29 -9.49 44.39
CA ASP A 86 -16.63 -9.61 43.80
C ASP A 86 -16.68 -9.06 42.37
N ILE A 87 -15.83 -8.08 42.06
CA ILE A 87 -15.67 -7.47 40.74
C ILE A 87 -14.19 -7.32 40.40
N GLU A 88 -13.85 -7.42 39.12
CA GLU A 88 -12.47 -7.28 38.66
C GLU A 88 -12.14 -5.81 38.37
N HIS A 89 -13.11 -5.08 37.81
CA HIS A 89 -12.98 -3.68 37.44
C HIS A 89 -14.10 -2.81 38.02
N LEU A 90 -13.81 -1.54 38.22
CA LEU A 90 -14.75 -0.60 38.87
C LEU A 90 -15.99 -0.30 38.01
N TYR A 91 -15.89 -0.47 36.69
CA TYR A 91 -16.99 -0.31 35.73
C TYR A 91 -17.93 -1.51 35.66
N ASP A 92 -17.61 -2.64 36.31
CA ASP A 92 -18.51 -3.80 36.42
C ASP A 92 -19.67 -3.52 37.41
N ASN A 93 -19.67 -2.35 38.07
CA ASN A 93 -20.73 -1.90 38.95
C ASN A 93 -21.60 -0.86 38.23
N ASP A 94 -22.81 -1.26 37.82
CA ASP A 94 -23.76 -0.48 36.99
C ASP A 94 -24.09 0.92 37.54
N ASP A 95 -23.87 1.12 38.84
CA ASP A 95 -24.16 2.34 39.57
C ASP A 95 -23.11 3.46 39.39
N VAL A 96 -21.98 3.19 38.72
CA VAL A 96 -20.87 4.15 38.60
C VAL A 96 -20.88 4.83 37.23
N HIS A 97 -20.97 6.16 37.22
CA HIS A 97 -20.97 6.95 35.98
C HIS A 97 -19.55 7.39 35.58
N THR A 98 -19.18 7.09 34.34
CA THR A 98 -17.93 7.59 33.75
C THR A 98 -18.05 9.05 33.34
N VAL A 99 -16.91 9.73 33.22
CA VAL A 99 -16.83 11.11 32.76
C VAL A 99 -17.43 11.29 31.37
N THR A 100 -17.97 12.48 31.11
CA THR A 100 -18.46 12.87 29.79
C THR A 100 -17.31 13.13 28.81
N PHE A 101 -17.61 13.28 27.52
CA PHE A 101 -16.59 13.60 26.50
C PHE A 101 -15.90 14.93 26.79
N LYS A 102 -16.68 16.01 26.98
CA LYS A 102 -16.15 17.32 27.36
C LYS A 102 -15.33 17.26 28.65
N GLU A 103 -15.86 16.60 29.68
CA GLU A 103 -15.15 16.43 30.94
C GLU A 103 -13.83 15.64 30.77
N SER A 104 -13.78 14.68 29.84
CA SER A 104 -12.54 13.96 29.54
C SER A 104 -11.47 14.88 28.97
N ILE A 105 -11.85 15.79 28.07
CA ILE A 105 -10.96 16.81 27.49
C ILE A 105 -10.44 17.73 28.60
N ASP A 106 -11.35 18.29 29.39
CA ASP A 106 -11.00 19.25 30.44
C ASP A 106 -10.08 18.61 31.50
N ARG A 107 -10.35 17.37 31.94
CA ARG A 107 -9.50 16.65 32.90
C ARG A 107 -8.11 16.33 32.34
N LEU A 108 -8.00 15.94 31.06
CA LEU A 108 -6.70 15.66 30.45
C LEU A 108 -5.83 16.92 30.39
N ASN A 109 -6.44 18.05 30.05
CA ASN A 109 -5.75 19.33 29.98
C ASN A 109 -5.38 19.87 31.37
N ASP A 110 -6.35 19.95 32.27
CA ASP A 110 -6.22 20.69 33.54
C ASP A 110 -5.60 19.86 34.67
N ILE A 111 -5.78 18.52 34.65
CA ILE A 111 -5.31 17.61 35.71
C ILE A 111 -4.11 16.81 35.23
N CYS A 112 -4.18 16.21 34.04
CA CYS A 112 -3.10 15.36 33.53
C CYS A 112 -1.95 16.15 32.88
N GLY A 113 -2.13 17.46 32.67
CA GLY A 113 -1.13 18.32 32.02
C GLY A 113 -0.88 17.97 30.55
N LEU A 114 -1.82 17.31 29.89
CA LEU A 114 -1.74 17.01 28.46
C LEU A 114 -2.36 18.16 27.68
N GLU A 115 -1.52 19.03 27.13
CA GLU A 115 -1.96 20.24 26.43
C GLU A 115 -2.80 19.87 25.18
N ILE A 116 -4.11 20.12 25.25
CA ILE A 116 -5.02 19.98 24.10
C ILE A 116 -5.16 21.37 23.49
N SER A 117 -4.51 21.58 22.33
CA SER A 117 -4.58 22.87 21.64
C SER A 117 -6.02 23.35 21.43
N GLU A 118 -6.28 24.65 21.56
CA GLU A 118 -7.61 25.24 21.37
C GLU A 118 -8.21 24.90 19.99
N LYS A 119 -7.37 24.75 18.97
CA LYS A 119 -7.77 24.31 17.64
C LYS A 119 -8.33 22.88 17.65
N LEU A 120 -7.65 21.95 18.33
CA LEU A 120 -8.11 20.57 18.48
C LEU A 120 -9.37 20.53 19.33
N ARG A 121 -9.38 21.22 20.48
CA ARG A 121 -10.55 21.31 21.37
C ARG A 121 -11.81 21.76 20.64
N LYS A 122 -11.70 22.83 19.83
CA LYS A 122 -12.83 23.34 19.03
C LYS A 122 -13.40 22.30 18.09
N ASP A 123 -12.56 21.51 17.44
CA ASP A 123 -13.00 20.47 16.50
C ASP A 123 -13.64 19.29 17.22
N LEU A 124 -13.05 18.87 18.35
CA LEU A 124 -13.60 17.79 19.20
C LEU A 124 -15.02 18.12 19.66
N LEU A 125 -15.24 19.32 20.20
CA LEU A 125 -16.56 19.78 20.64
C LEU A 125 -17.55 19.93 19.48
N LYS A 126 -17.06 20.23 18.28
CA LYS A 126 -17.90 20.30 17.08
C LYS A 126 -18.39 18.92 16.66
N VAL A 127 -17.51 17.92 16.67
CA VAL A 127 -17.86 16.51 16.40
C VAL A 127 -18.83 15.98 17.44
N GLU A 128 -18.65 16.29 18.73
CA GLU A 128 -19.61 15.96 19.79
C GLU A 128 -21.00 16.58 19.53
N LYS A 129 -21.03 17.87 19.15
CA LYS A 129 -22.28 18.56 18.81
C LYS A 129 -23.00 17.89 17.64
N TRP A 130 -22.27 17.49 16.60
CA TRP A 130 -22.85 16.77 15.46
C TRP A 130 -23.36 15.40 15.83
N ARG A 131 -22.60 14.63 16.61
CA ARG A 131 -23.04 13.33 17.14
C ARG A 131 -24.37 13.48 17.89
N ASN A 132 -24.48 14.46 18.79
CA ASN A 132 -25.72 14.72 19.53
C ASN A 132 -26.88 15.13 18.60
N SER A 133 -26.60 15.97 17.60
CA SER A 133 -27.62 16.42 16.63
C SER A 133 -28.12 15.25 15.77
N ILE A 134 -27.23 14.36 15.34
CA ILE A 134 -27.56 13.16 14.57
C ILE A 134 -28.39 12.19 15.42
N THR A 135 -27.95 11.92 16.65
CA THR A 135 -28.62 10.95 17.54
C THR A 135 -30.02 11.40 17.96
N HIS A 136 -30.24 12.71 18.16
CA HIS A 136 -31.50 13.23 18.72
C HIS A 136 -32.39 13.96 17.71
N ALA A 137 -31.84 14.52 16.63
CA ALA A 137 -32.58 15.37 15.70
C ALA A 137 -32.42 14.96 14.22
N ALA A 138 -31.63 13.94 13.89
CA ALA A 138 -31.39 13.43 12.53
C ALA A 138 -30.99 14.49 11.49
N ILE A 139 -30.40 15.63 11.90
CA ILE A 139 -30.10 16.76 11.02
C ILE A 139 -28.59 17.03 10.98
N LEU A 140 -28.04 17.10 9.77
CA LEU A 140 -26.70 17.58 9.47
C LEU A 140 -26.84 18.65 8.38
N GLN A 141 -26.54 19.90 8.70
CA GLN A 141 -26.94 21.02 7.84
C GLN A 141 -25.92 21.36 6.74
N ASN A 142 -24.72 20.76 6.76
CA ASN A 142 -23.66 21.10 5.81
C ASN A 142 -22.62 19.96 5.61
N GLU A 143 -22.74 19.24 4.49
CA GLU A 143 -21.85 18.14 4.07
C GLU A 143 -20.38 18.57 3.92
N GLN A 144 -20.14 19.75 3.32
CA GLN A 144 -18.79 20.28 3.06
C GLN A 144 -18.09 20.70 4.36
N GLU A 145 -18.82 21.35 5.26
CA GLU A 145 -18.30 21.75 6.56
C GLU A 145 -17.90 20.52 7.40
N VAL A 146 -18.73 19.47 7.35
CA VAL A 146 -18.50 18.24 8.08
C VAL A 146 -17.29 17.49 7.56
N SER A 147 -17.27 17.19 6.25
CA SER A 147 -16.11 16.52 5.64
C SER A 147 -14.82 17.31 5.85
N GLY A 148 -14.86 18.65 5.70
CA GLY A 148 -13.71 19.52 5.95
C GLY A 148 -13.18 19.47 7.39
N VAL A 149 -14.06 19.44 8.40
CA VAL A 149 -13.65 19.32 9.82
C VAL A 149 -13.12 17.93 10.15
N LEU A 150 -13.75 16.87 9.66
CA LEU A 150 -13.28 15.50 9.90
C LEU A 150 -11.91 15.30 9.25
N ALA A 151 -11.71 15.79 8.02
CA ALA A 151 -10.44 15.71 7.29
C ALA A 151 -9.28 16.36 8.06
N ARG A 152 -9.50 17.55 8.63
CA ARG A 152 -8.47 18.28 9.41
C ARG A 152 -8.35 17.83 10.87
N LEU A 153 -9.36 17.15 11.41
CA LEU A 153 -9.30 16.59 12.76
C LEU A 153 -8.32 15.41 12.80
N MET A 154 -8.32 14.55 11.77
CA MET A 154 -7.43 13.39 11.67
C MET A 154 -5.95 13.70 12.00
N PRO A 155 -5.25 14.61 11.28
CA PRO A 155 -3.85 14.89 11.58
C PRO A 155 -3.64 15.49 12.98
N ARG A 156 -4.65 16.18 13.54
CA ARG A 156 -4.56 16.73 14.91
C ARG A 156 -4.72 15.67 15.98
N LEU A 157 -5.52 14.65 15.72
CA LEU A 157 -5.60 13.47 16.58
C LEU A 157 -4.26 12.73 16.55
N ASP A 158 -3.62 12.62 15.39
CA ASP A 158 -2.30 12.01 15.28
C ASP A 158 -1.26 12.78 16.10
N ASP A 159 -1.24 14.12 15.97
CA ASP A 159 -0.33 14.99 16.73
C ASP A 159 -0.51 14.85 18.24
N PHE A 160 -1.74 14.64 18.71
CA PHE A 160 -2.06 14.53 20.13
C PHE A 160 -1.84 13.11 20.68
N PHE A 161 -2.41 12.10 20.02
CA PHE A 161 -2.41 10.73 20.52
C PHE A 161 -1.11 9.97 20.24
N SER A 162 -0.39 10.27 19.16
CA SER A 162 0.89 9.57 18.88
C SER A 162 1.93 9.77 19.99
N PRO A 163 2.23 11.00 20.46
CA PRO A 163 3.18 11.16 21.57
C PRO A 163 2.61 10.77 22.93
N THR A 164 1.28 10.75 23.12
CA THR A 164 0.68 10.48 24.45
C THR A 164 0.36 9.00 24.69
N ILE A 165 -0.04 8.25 23.65
CA ILE A 165 -0.34 6.82 23.72
C ILE A 165 0.82 5.98 23.20
N GLY A 166 1.61 6.49 22.23
CA GLY A 166 2.76 5.79 21.67
C GLY A 166 2.39 4.68 20.68
N ASP A 167 3.22 3.63 20.66
CA ASP A 167 3.18 2.58 19.64
C ASP A 167 1.83 1.90 19.51
N ALA A 168 1.10 1.72 20.62
CA ALA A 168 -0.21 1.09 20.61
C ALA A 168 -1.22 1.90 19.77
N TYR A 169 -1.17 3.24 19.80
CA TYR A 169 -2.01 4.08 18.95
C TYR A 169 -1.61 4.00 17.49
N VAL A 170 -0.30 4.06 17.24
CA VAL A 170 0.28 4.01 15.89
C VAL A 170 -0.08 2.70 15.17
N GLN A 171 0.22 1.56 15.80
CA GLN A 171 -0.15 0.23 15.29
C GLN A 171 -1.66 0.08 15.22
N GLY A 172 -2.33 0.71 16.19
CA GLY A 172 -3.75 0.86 16.34
C GLY A 172 -4.49 1.54 15.21
N GLN A 173 -3.87 2.44 14.45
CA GLN A 173 -4.58 3.15 13.37
C GLN A 173 -4.67 2.36 12.06
N GLY A 174 -3.92 1.26 11.92
CA GLY A 174 -3.86 0.50 10.66
C GLY A 174 -3.15 1.23 9.51
N ARG A 175 -2.41 2.31 9.80
CA ARG A 175 -1.53 2.99 8.84
C ARG A 175 -0.15 2.36 8.87
N SER A 176 0.51 2.25 7.72
CA SER A 176 1.92 1.85 7.69
C SER A 176 2.80 2.97 8.24
N GLU A 177 3.99 2.63 8.74
CA GLU A 177 4.96 3.64 9.18
C GLU A 177 5.41 4.55 8.04
N LEU A 178 5.37 4.06 6.81
CA LEU A 178 5.54 4.81 5.57
C LEU A 178 4.47 5.90 5.41
N ASP A 179 3.18 5.58 5.62
CA ASP A 179 2.09 6.57 5.55
C ASP A 179 2.31 7.69 6.58
N ARG A 180 2.72 7.30 7.80
CA ARG A 180 3.07 8.26 8.86
C ARG A 180 4.23 9.16 8.45
N ALA A 181 5.35 8.58 8.01
CA ALA A 181 6.54 9.33 7.61
C ALA A 181 6.24 10.29 6.46
N PHE A 182 5.46 9.84 5.47
CA PHE A 182 5.11 10.65 4.32
C PHE A 182 4.20 11.84 4.68
N ARG A 183 3.18 11.61 5.53
CA ARG A 183 2.31 12.70 5.99
C ARG A 183 3.05 13.71 6.85
N LEU A 184 3.94 13.26 7.74
CA LEU A 184 4.77 14.14 8.55
C LEU A 184 5.68 14.99 7.66
N PHE A 185 6.31 14.38 6.66
CA PHE A 185 7.10 15.10 5.65
C PHE A 185 6.26 16.18 4.95
N LYS A 186 5.06 15.85 4.44
CA LYS A 186 4.19 16.83 3.77
C LYS A 186 3.78 17.98 4.69
N LYS A 187 3.60 17.70 5.98
CA LYS A 187 3.23 18.69 6.99
C LYS A 187 4.37 19.66 7.30
N VAL A 188 5.60 19.14 7.43
CA VAL A 188 6.78 19.93 7.83
C VAL A 188 7.33 20.72 6.64
N TYR A 189 7.37 20.11 5.45
CA TYR A 189 8.07 20.64 4.29
C TYR A 189 7.13 21.07 3.14
N GLY A 190 5.82 20.82 3.25
CA GLY A 190 4.86 21.08 2.18
C GLY A 190 4.80 19.97 1.14
N GLU A 191 4.35 20.28 -0.08
CA GLU A 191 4.32 19.28 -1.16
C GLU A 191 5.74 18.79 -1.51
N HIS A 192 5.85 17.51 -1.88
CA HIS A 192 7.13 16.94 -2.25
C HIS A 192 7.63 17.60 -3.55
N PRO A 193 8.89 18.08 -3.62
CA PRO A 193 9.39 18.83 -4.78
C PRO A 193 9.40 18.00 -6.07
N ASN A 194 9.47 16.67 -5.95
CA ASN A 194 9.28 15.75 -7.07
C ASN A 194 7.86 15.17 -7.02
N ALA A 195 7.00 15.61 -7.94
CA ALA A 195 5.59 15.18 -8.02
C ALA A 195 5.45 13.67 -8.28
N THR A 196 6.32 13.09 -9.13
CA THR A 196 6.32 11.64 -9.40
C THR A 196 6.61 10.85 -8.13
N LYS A 197 7.64 11.25 -7.36
CA LYS A 197 7.96 10.62 -6.07
C LYS A 197 6.78 10.68 -5.10
N SER A 198 6.08 11.82 -5.03
CA SER A 198 4.86 11.97 -4.23
C SER A 198 3.79 10.94 -4.66
N ALA A 199 3.48 10.91 -5.96
CA ALA A 199 2.47 10.02 -6.52
C ALA A 199 2.81 8.53 -6.28
N VAL A 200 4.07 8.14 -6.48
CA VAL A 200 4.54 6.76 -6.24
C VAL A 200 4.37 6.38 -4.77
N ILE A 201 4.76 7.25 -3.82
CA ILE A 201 4.64 6.93 -2.39
C ILE A 201 3.17 6.85 -1.98
N GLU A 202 2.32 7.77 -2.44
CA GLU A 202 0.87 7.75 -2.16
C GLU A 202 0.21 6.47 -2.71
N ARG A 203 0.56 6.09 -3.96
CA ARG A 203 0.09 4.85 -4.59
C ARG A 203 0.59 3.62 -3.83
N LEU A 204 1.87 3.58 -3.45
CA LEU A 204 2.43 2.50 -2.64
C LEU A 204 1.71 2.38 -1.28
N ILE A 205 1.51 3.48 -0.56
CA ILE A 205 0.76 3.49 0.71
C ILE A 205 -0.64 2.92 0.53
N ARG A 206 -1.35 3.34 -0.54
CA ARG A 206 -2.67 2.82 -0.88
C ARG A 206 -2.63 1.31 -1.13
N SER A 207 -1.69 0.83 -1.95
CA SER A 207 -1.55 -0.59 -2.25
C SER A 207 -1.21 -1.43 -1.02
N LEU A 208 -0.32 -0.95 -0.16
CA LEU A 208 0.03 -1.64 1.09
C LEU A 208 -1.21 -1.81 1.97
N ARG A 209 -2.06 -0.77 2.05
CA ARG A 209 -3.32 -0.82 2.81
C ARG A 209 -4.31 -1.81 2.21
N GLU A 210 -4.54 -1.75 0.90
CA GLU A 210 -5.46 -2.66 0.18
C GLU A 210 -5.03 -4.13 0.31
N ASN A 211 -3.72 -4.39 0.40
CA ASN A 211 -3.16 -5.74 0.50
C ASN A 211 -2.86 -6.19 1.95
N ASN A 212 -3.29 -5.40 2.95
CA ASN A 212 -3.04 -5.65 4.38
C ASN A 212 -1.55 -5.86 4.74
N ILE A 213 -0.64 -5.19 4.03
CA ILE A 213 0.80 -5.21 4.33
C ILE A 213 1.10 -4.11 5.34
N LYS A 214 1.54 -4.53 6.53
CA LYS A 214 1.84 -3.67 7.68
C LYS A 214 3.36 -3.52 7.86
N SER A 215 3.75 -2.58 8.72
CA SER A 215 5.14 -2.42 9.18
C SER A 215 6.15 -2.09 8.08
N VAL A 216 5.73 -1.38 7.03
CA VAL A 216 6.65 -0.83 6.02
C VAL A 216 7.10 0.55 6.46
N THR A 217 8.43 0.76 6.54
CA THR A 217 9.10 2.03 6.87
C THR A 217 9.69 2.71 5.63
N ALA A 218 10.08 3.97 5.78
CA ALA A 218 10.96 4.68 4.84
C ALA A 218 12.13 5.30 5.62
N PRO A 219 13.38 4.82 5.44
CA PRO A 219 13.73 3.75 4.53
C PRO A 219 13.36 2.36 5.12
N GLY A 220 13.12 1.36 4.26
CA GLY A 220 12.63 0.05 4.69
C GLY A 220 12.61 -1.00 3.58
N VAL A 221 12.38 -2.26 3.96
CA VAL A 221 12.27 -3.40 3.02
C VAL A 221 11.09 -4.26 3.41
N PHE A 222 10.23 -4.56 2.44
CA PHE A 222 9.20 -5.58 2.60
C PHE A 222 9.24 -6.58 1.45
N ALA A 223 8.68 -7.76 1.68
CA ALA A 223 8.58 -8.80 0.68
C ALA A 223 7.21 -9.49 0.76
N THR A 224 6.75 -10.04 -0.36
CA THR A 224 5.57 -10.90 -0.42
C THR A 224 5.76 -12.03 -1.42
N ASN A 225 5.20 -13.19 -1.11
CA ASN A 225 5.16 -14.38 -1.98
C ASN A 225 3.75 -14.64 -2.53
N ASP A 226 2.83 -13.70 -2.34
CA ASP A 226 1.47 -13.76 -2.86
C ASP A 226 1.41 -13.02 -4.21
N ALA A 227 1.15 -13.77 -5.29
CA ALA A 227 1.12 -13.24 -6.65
C ALA A 227 0.04 -12.16 -6.86
N ALA A 228 -1.13 -12.31 -6.22
CA ALA A 228 -2.21 -11.34 -6.35
C ALA A 228 -1.84 -10.03 -5.67
N LYS A 229 -1.22 -10.11 -4.48
CA LYS A 229 -0.72 -8.91 -3.78
C LYS A 229 0.40 -8.24 -4.56
N ALA A 230 1.35 -9.03 -5.07
CA ALA A 230 2.46 -8.49 -5.85
C ALA A 230 1.96 -7.76 -7.11
N TYR A 231 1.09 -8.40 -7.88
CA TYR A 231 0.47 -7.79 -9.05
C TYR A 231 -0.30 -6.51 -8.70
N SER A 232 -1.11 -6.54 -7.64
CA SER A 232 -1.85 -5.36 -7.16
C SER A 232 -0.92 -4.21 -6.81
N ILE A 233 0.18 -4.47 -6.09
CA ILE A 233 1.16 -3.45 -5.71
C ILE A 233 1.84 -2.86 -6.95
N LEU A 234 2.35 -3.72 -7.83
CA LEU A 234 3.06 -3.30 -9.05
C LEU A 234 2.17 -2.46 -9.96
N SER A 235 0.93 -2.91 -10.20
CA SER A 235 -0.05 -2.23 -11.06
C SER A 235 -0.50 -0.90 -10.49
N ASN A 236 -0.81 -0.85 -9.19
CA ASN A 236 -1.26 0.37 -8.53
C ASN A 236 -0.15 1.42 -8.41
N MET A 237 1.09 1.00 -8.11
CA MET A 237 2.24 1.90 -8.09
C MET A 237 2.51 2.48 -9.48
N GLN A 238 2.34 1.68 -10.54
CA GLN A 238 2.43 2.14 -11.91
C GLN A 238 1.32 3.15 -12.20
N GLY A 239 0.05 2.75 -12.17
CA GLY A 239 -1.09 3.60 -12.51
C GLY A 239 -0.87 4.43 -13.79
N ASP A 240 -1.58 5.55 -13.90
CA ASP A 240 -1.41 6.44 -15.05
C ASP A 240 -0.17 7.33 -14.89
N GLY A 241 0.58 7.49 -15.97
CA GLY A 241 1.67 8.46 -16.10
C GLY A 241 2.99 8.08 -15.42
N ILE A 242 3.14 6.86 -14.90
CA ILE A 242 4.41 6.37 -14.34
C ILE A 242 4.84 5.14 -15.13
N THR A 243 6.09 5.15 -15.59
CA THR A 243 6.71 4.04 -16.28
C THR A 243 7.80 3.42 -15.42
N TYR A 244 7.89 2.09 -15.49
CA TYR A 244 9.00 1.38 -14.88
C TYR A 244 10.15 1.27 -15.88
N GLY A 245 11.36 1.49 -15.38
CA GLY A 245 12.56 0.94 -15.96
C GLY A 245 12.75 -0.48 -15.46
N ALA A 246 13.29 -1.35 -16.30
CA ALA A 246 13.59 -2.72 -15.94
C ALA A 246 14.93 -3.18 -16.51
N ASP A 247 15.75 -3.78 -15.66
CA ASP A 247 16.90 -4.58 -16.06
C ASP A 247 16.55 -6.05 -15.86
N MET A 248 16.46 -6.79 -16.96
CA MET A 248 16.11 -8.20 -16.97
C MET A 248 17.37 -9.06 -16.77
N ILE A 249 17.23 -10.23 -16.15
CA ILE A 249 18.36 -11.16 -15.95
C ILE A 249 18.96 -11.66 -17.27
N ASN A 250 18.19 -11.63 -18.36
CA ASN A 250 18.67 -11.93 -19.71
C ASN A 250 19.36 -10.77 -20.41
N LEU A 251 19.80 -9.75 -19.65
CA LEU A 251 20.51 -8.57 -20.14
C LEU A 251 19.69 -7.66 -21.06
N HIS A 252 18.38 -7.90 -21.17
CA HIS A 252 17.48 -6.94 -21.81
C HIS A 252 17.23 -5.79 -20.83
N CYS A 253 17.24 -4.57 -21.34
CA CYS A 253 16.87 -3.38 -20.59
C CYS A 253 15.64 -2.74 -21.25
N SER A 254 14.74 -2.20 -20.43
CA SER A 254 13.56 -1.48 -20.90
C SER A 254 13.39 -0.19 -20.11
N GLY A 255 13.07 0.89 -20.84
CA GLY A 255 12.63 2.16 -20.30
C GLY A 255 11.12 2.23 -20.05
N GLU A 256 10.34 1.32 -20.64
CA GLU A 256 8.88 1.38 -20.68
C GLU A 256 8.25 0.04 -20.32
N MET A 257 8.58 -0.47 -19.13
CA MET A 257 8.04 -1.71 -18.61
C MET A 257 6.64 -1.51 -18.02
N GLN A 258 5.71 -2.37 -18.42
CA GLN A 258 4.32 -2.38 -17.99
C GLN A 258 3.95 -3.71 -17.34
N VAL A 259 3.17 -3.65 -16.27
CA VAL A 259 2.64 -4.85 -15.61
C VAL A 259 1.35 -5.22 -16.34
N SER A 260 1.39 -6.25 -17.20
CA SER A 260 0.32 -6.47 -18.19
C SER A 260 -0.77 -7.42 -17.70
N LYS A 261 -0.39 -8.51 -17.02
CA LYS A 261 -1.32 -9.60 -16.70
C LYS A 261 -0.90 -10.39 -15.47
N LEU A 262 -1.90 -10.88 -14.75
CA LEU A 262 -1.81 -11.99 -13.79
C LEU A 262 -2.85 -13.03 -14.18
N ASP A 263 -2.43 -14.27 -14.38
CA ASP A 263 -3.36 -15.37 -14.63
C ASP A 263 -3.77 -16.11 -13.35
N ARG A 264 -4.66 -17.10 -13.50
CA ARG A 264 -5.19 -17.90 -12.37
C ARG A 264 -4.15 -18.84 -11.76
N GLU A 265 -3.08 -19.14 -12.48
CA GLU A 265 -2.01 -20.04 -12.03
C GLU A 265 -0.90 -19.27 -11.31
N GLY A 266 -0.97 -17.94 -11.27
CA GLY A 266 0.03 -17.08 -10.64
C GLY A 266 1.21 -16.76 -11.57
N VAL A 267 1.01 -16.86 -12.89
CA VAL A 267 1.96 -16.33 -13.87
C VAL A 267 1.71 -14.83 -13.99
N ILE A 268 2.78 -14.06 -13.75
CA ILE A 268 2.79 -12.63 -14.02
C ILE A 268 3.42 -12.42 -15.39
N GLU A 269 2.83 -11.49 -16.15
CA GLU A 269 3.38 -11.01 -17.39
C GLU A 269 3.75 -9.54 -17.28
N LEU A 270 4.95 -9.22 -17.79
CA LEU A 270 5.44 -7.86 -17.96
C LEU A 270 5.62 -7.58 -19.45
N TYR A 271 5.30 -6.38 -19.89
CA TYR A 271 5.44 -5.93 -21.27
C TYR A 271 6.41 -4.77 -21.35
N ALA A 272 7.54 -4.98 -22.02
CA ALA A 272 8.49 -3.93 -22.36
C ALA A 272 8.06 -3.29 -23.68
N ALA A 273 7.38 -2.15 -23.60
CA ALA A 273 6.73 -1.53 -24.76
C ALA A 273 7.75 -0.98 -25.78
N ASP A 274 8.87 -0.46 -25.30
CA ASP A 274 9.95 0.15 -26.08
C ASP A 274 10.70 -0.86 -26.97
N ILE A 275 10.82 -2.11 -26.52
CA ILE A 275 11.44 -3.21 -27.28
C ILE A 275 10.43 -4.24 -27.80
N GLN A 276 9.13 -4.02 -27.54
CA GLN A 276 8.04 -4.91 -27.94
C GLN A 276 8.25 -6.38 -27.54
N VAL A 277 8.58 -6.60 -26.26
CA VAL A 277 8.80 -7.94 -25.70
C VAL A 277 7.90 -8.16 -24.48
N ARG A 278 7.26 -9.34 -24.42
CA ARG A 278 6.56 -9.82 -23.21
C ARG A 278 7.42 -10.81 -22.44
N TYR A 279 7.41 -10.70 -21.13
CA TYR A 279 8.08 -11.61 -20.20
C TYR A 279 7.04 -12.26 -19.30
N ALA A 280 6.93 -13.58 -19.37
CA ALA A 280 6.04 -14.37 -18.54
C ALA A 280 6.84 -15.21 -17.55
N PHE A 281 6.38 -15.29 -16.32
CA PHE A 281 7.05 -16.11 -15.32
C PHE A 281 6.10 -16.53 -14.21
N GLN A 282 6.32 -17.72 -13.68
CA GLN A 282 5.60 -18.19 -12.52
C GLN A 282 6.09 -17.44 -11.28
N PHE A 283 5.24 -16.62 -10.67
CA PHE A 283 5.63 -15.77 -9.56
C PHE A 283 6.10 -16.58 -8.34
N SER A 284 7.22 -16.13 -7.76
CA SER A 284 7.78 -16.64 -6.50
C SER A 284 7.73 -15.58 -5.42
N HIS A 285 8.45 -14.47 -5.60
CA HIS A 285 8.57 -13.42 -4.60
C HIS A 285 8.68 -12.04 -5.24
N LEU A 286 8.16 -11.05 -4.52
CA LEU A 286 8.36 -9.63 -4.75
C LEU A 286 9.13 -9.09 -3.55
N VAL A 287 10.27 -8.45 -3.77
CA VAL A 287 11.02 -7.72 -2.74
C VAL A 287 11.04 -6.26 -3.13
N VAL A 288 10.61 -5.38 -2.22
CA VAL A 288 10.57 -3.94 -2.45
C VAL A 288 11.37 -3.22 -1.39
N TYR A 289 12.36 -2.46 -1.84
CA TYR A 289 13.05 -1.47 -1.02
C TYR A 289 12.38 -0.12 -1.17
N VAL A 290 11.97 0.45 -0.03
CA VAL A 290 11.38 1.77 0.07
C VAL A 290 12.48 2.70 0.59
N PRO A 291 13.01 3.62 -0.23
CA PRO A 291 14.00 4.59 0.24
C PRO A 291 13.36 5.60 1.20
N GLN A 292 14.17 6.52 1.73
CA GLN A 292 13.65 7.68 2.46
C GLN A 292 12.58 8.42 1.63
N VAL A 293 11.60 8.97 2.36
CA VAL A 293 10.60 9.86 1.78
C VAL A 293 11.28 11.08 1.20
N GLU A 294 12.25 11.61 1.95
CA GLU A 294 13.10 12.74 1.57
C GLU A 294 13.98 12.35 0.37
N GLY A 295 13.82 13.06 -0.75
CA GLY A 295 14.71 12.96 -1.91
C GLY A 295 14.10 12.33 -3.17
N GLY A 296 14.91 12.20 -4.21
CA GLY A 296 14.48 11.76 -5.54
C GLY A 296 14.62 10.27 -5.82
N THR A 297 14.86 9.44 -4.80
CA THR A 297 15.18 8.02 -5.00
C THR A 297 13.92 7.18 -5.24
N SER A 298 13.94 6.33 -6.25
CA SER A 298 12.87 5.38 -6.59
C SER A 298 12.74 4.28 -5.52
N PRO A 299 11.52 3.81 -5.22
CA PRO A 299 11.36 2.44 -4.74
C PRO A 299 12.01 1.47 -5.71
N LEU A 300 12.67 0.45 -5.17
CA LEU A 300 13.41 -0.54 -5.95
C LEU A 300 12.70 -1.86 -5.79
N ILE A 301 12.42 -2.49 -6.92
CA ILE A 301 11.54 -3.64 -7.01
C ILE A 301 12.33 -4.79 -7.60
N PHE A 302 12.27 -5.95 -6.96
CA PHE A 302 12.90 -7.17 -7.43
C PHE A 302 11.85 -8.25 -7.52
N ILE A 303 11.81 -8.92 -8.67
CA ILE A 303 10.80 -9.93 -8.95
C ILE A 303 11.51 -11.26 -9.17
N TYR A 304 11.07 -12.29 -8.47
CA TYR A 304 11.59 -13.64 -8.55
C TYR A 304 10.55 -14.57 -9.17
N ALA A 305 11.01 -15.45 -10.04
CA ALA A 305 10.26 -16.57 -10.57
C ALA A 305 10.57 -17.84 -9.77
N LYS A 306 9.63 -18.79 -9.78
CA LYS A 306 9.89 -20.19 -9.38
C LYS A 306 9.90 -21.04 -10.65
N THR A 307 10.41 -22.26 -10.51
CA THR A 307 10.44 -23.22 -11.63
C THR A 307 9.05 -23.40 -12.25
N SER A 308 8.98 -23.40 -13.58
CA SER A 308 7.74 -23.56 -14.33
C SER A 308 7.89 -24.58 -15.45
N SER A 309 6.77 -25.16 -15.88
CA SER A 309 6.75 -26.09 -17.00
C SER A 309 6.90 -25.37 -18.33
N VAL A 310 7.53 -26.07 -19.26
CA VAL A 310 7.64 -25.68 -20.66
C VAL A 310 6.27 -25.81 -21.35
N LEU A 311 6.03 -24.96 -22.35
CA LEU A 311 4.82 -25.00 -23.17
C LEU A 311 5.13 -25.58 -24.57
N GLY A 312 4.20 -26.31 -25.17
CA GLY A 312 4.39 -26.93 -26.49
C GLY A 312 5.24 -28.20 -26.48
N ASN A 313 5.31 -28.87 -27.63
CA ASN A 313 5.97 -30.19 -27.77
C ASN A 313 7.45 -30.11 -28.18
N ASP A 314 7.84 -29.09 -28.94
CA ASP A 314 9.21 -28.86 -29.41
C ASP A 314 9.59 -27.40 -29.14
N PRO A 315 9.92 -27.06 -27.89
CA PRO A 315 10.09 -25.69 -27.43
C PRO A 315 11.46 -25.09 -27.81
N GLU A 316 11.51 -23.79 -28.07
CA GLU A 316 12.78 -23.07 -28.20
C GLU A 316 13.32 -22.69 -26.82
N LEU A 317 14.33 -23.44 -26.34
CA LEU A 317 14.91 -23.27 -25.01
C LEU A 317 16.27 -22.58 -25.09
N SER A 318 16.53 -21.69 -24.14
CA SER A 318 17.83 -21.04 -23.95
C SER A 318 18.24 -21.12 -22.48
N GLU A 319 19.48 -21.50 -22.23
CA GLU A 319 20.08 -21.51 -20.89
C GLU A 319 21.24 -20.52 -20.85
N ASN A 320 21.16 -19.55 -19.94
CA ASN A 320 22.18 -18.52 -19.76
C ASN A 320 22.32 -18.22 -18.27
N PHE A 321 23.53 -17.98 -17.78
CA PHE A 321 23.82 -17.60 -16.39
C PHE A 321 23.11 -18.46 -15.32
N GLY A 322 22.90 -19.76 -15.59
CA GLY A 322 22.26 -20.70 -14.66
C GLY A 322 20.73 -20.62 -14.58
N TYR A 323 20.07 -19.89 -15.48
CA TYR A 323 18.62 -19.91 -15.64
C TYR A 323 18.22 -20.35 -17.06
N GLN A 324 17.03 -20.91 -17.17
CA GLN A 324 16.43 -21.38 -18.41
C GLN A 324 15.24 -20.50 -18.79
N THR A 325 15.16 -20.18 -20.08
CA THR A 325 14.04 -19.46 -20.70
C THR A 325 13.51 -20.23 -21.90
N GLN A 326 12.25 -19.99 -22.20
CA GLN A 326 11.60 -20.45 -23.42
C GLN A 326 11.21 -19.24 -24.28
N GLY A 327 11.55 -19.29 -25.57
CA GLY A 327 11.10 -18.33 -26.56
C GLY A 327 9.70 -18.66 -27.08
N GLY A 328 8.91 -17.63 -27.37
CA GLY A 328 7.59 -17.72 -27.98
C GLY A 328 7.24 -16.45 -28.75
N ILE A 329 6.09 -16.47 -29.42
CA ILE A 329 5.51 -15.31 -30.10
C ILE A 329 4.02 -15.20 -29.80
N GLU A 330 3.48 -14.00 -29.83
CA GLU A 330 2.05 -13.70 -29.75
C GLU A 330 1.64 -12.85 -30.95
N PHE A 331 0.62 -13.30 -31.68
CA PHE A 331 0.11 -12.54 -32.81
C PHE A 331 -0.78 -11.40 -32.33
N VAL A 332 -0.55 -10.20 -32.86
CA VAL A 332 -1.20 -8.97 -32.38
C VAL A 332 -2.69 -8.91 -32.78
N ASP A 333 -3.07 -9.58 -33.85
CA ASP A 333 -4.42 -9.56 -34.42
C ASP A 333 -5.43 -10.39 -33.60
N ASP A 334 -5.02 -11.55 -33.06
CA ASP A 334 -5.90 -12.45 -32.31
C ASP A 334 -5.41 -12.81 -30.90
N GLY A 335 -4.22 -12.34 -30.50
CA GLY A 335 -3.60 -12.66 -29.22
C GLY A 335 -3.19 -14.13 -29.07
N SER A 336 -3.17 -14.90 -30.16
CA SER A 336 -2.78 -16.31 -30.12
C SER A 336 -1.27 -16.44 -29.90
N GLU A 337 -0.91 -17.35 -29.00
CA GLU A 337 0.49 -17.61 -28.64
C GLU A 337 1.00 -18.86 -29.34
N LYS A 338 2.26 -18.81 -29.79
CA LYS A 338 3.01 -19.96 -30.30
C LYS A 338 4.28 -20.17 -29.50
N TRP A 339 4.50 -21.43 -29.14
CA TRP A 339 5.58 -21.86 -28.28
C TRP A 339 6.42 -22.98 -28.93
N GLU A 340 5.99 -23.51 -30.07
CA GLU A 340 6.76 -24.48 -30.86
C GLU A 340 7.84 -23.79 -31.69
N LYS A 341 9.07 -24.30 -31.59
CA LYS A 341 10.27 -23.85 -32.30
C LYS A 341 10.05 -23.72 -33.80
N GLN A 342 9.40 -24.69 -34.43
CA GLN A 342 9.12 -24.68 -35.86
C GLN A 342 8.18 -23.53 -36.27
N GLU A 343 7.16 -23.23 -35.48
CA GLU A 343 6.23 -22.14 -35.76
C GLU A 343 6.92 -20.78 -35.57
N ILE A 344 7.74 -20.65 -34.52
CA ILE A 344 8.53 -19.44 -34.27
C ILE A 344 9.50 -19.17 -35.44
N TYR A 345 10.28 -20.17 -35.87
CA TYR A 345 11.22 -19.99 -36.97
C TYR A 345 10.53 -19.74 -38.30
N ARG A 346 9.39 -20.37 -38.59
CA ARG A 346 8.60 -20.06 -39.80
C ARG A 346 8.20 -18.59 -39.87
N VAL A 347 7.89 -17.97 -38.72
CA VAL A 347 7.53 -16.56 -38.65
C VAL A 347 8.77 -15.67 -38.78
N LEU A 348 9.87 -16.01 -38.10
CA LEU A 348 11.12 -15.23 -38.15
C LEU A 348 11.82 -15.31 -39.53
N ASP A 349 11.86 -16.49 -40.15
CA ASP A 349 12.43 -16.67 -41.50
C ASP A 349 11.63 -15.89 -42.54
N ALA A 350 10.30 -15.83 -42.37
CA ALA A 350 9.43 -15.02 -43.23
C ALA A 350 9.69 -13.52 -43.07
N GLU A 351 10.21 -13.03 -41.94
CA GLU A 351 10.66 -11.64 -41.81
C GLU A 351 12.02 -11.42 -42.48
N ASN A 352 13.00 -12.30 -42.22
CA ASN A 352 14.36 -12.16 -42.75
C ASN A 352 14.41 -12.24 -44.28
N MET A 353 13.51 -12.99 -44.92
CA MET A 353 13.41 -13.05 -46.39
C MET A 353 13.05 -11.72 -47.06
N TYR A 354 12.51 -10.73 -46.34
CA TYR A 354 12.18 -9.43 -46.92
C TYR A 354 13.30 -8.38 -46.79
N ASP A 355 14.25 -8.57 -45.86
CA ASP A 355 15.29 -7.56 -45.58
C ASP A 355 16.53 -7.69 -46.49
N ASP A 356 16.74 -8.87 -47.09
CA ASP A 356 17.92 -9.15 -47.95
C ASP A 356 17.71 -8.78 -49.45
N SER A 357 16.61 -8.09 -49.79
CA SER A 357 16.29 -7.71 -51.19
C SER A 357 16.77 -6.30 -51.59
N CYS A 358 17.91 -5.86 -51.03
CA CYS A 358 18.63 -4.67 -51.49
C CYS A 358 19.85 -5.08 -52.33
N GLY A 359 19.63 -5.61 -53.53
CA GLY A 359 20.73 -5.97 -54.43
C GLY A 359 20.26 -6.59 -55.73
N ASP A 360 20.22 -5.73 -56.75
CA ASP A 360 20.18 -6.02 -58.18
C ASP A 360 18.81 -6.31 -58.84
N GLU A 361 18.69 -5.61 -59.97
CA GLU A 361 17.53 -5.36 -60.80
C GLU A 361 17.07 -6.61 -61.56
N ASP A 362 15.79 -6.59 -61.91
CA ASP A 362 15.15 -7.39 -62.97
C ASP A 362 14.99 -8.90 -62.74
N ASP A 363 13.91 -9.28 -62.03
CA ASP A 363 13.12 -10.44 -62.44
C ASP A 363 11.66 -10.36 -61.95
N GLU A 364 10.73 -10.33 -62.90
CA GLU A 364 9.28 -10.39 -62.71
C GLU A 364 8.85 -11.80 -62.24
N PHE A 365 9.00 -12.10 -60.95
CA PHE A 365 8.29 -13.23 -60.31
C PHE A 365 7.12 -12.74 -59.45
N PRO A 366 6.02 -13.52 -59.37
CA PRO A 366 4.78 -13.08 -58.75
C PRO A 366 5.00 -12.94 -57.25
N ARG A 367 4.95 -11.68 -56.78
CA ARG A 367 4.85 -11.31 -55.36
C ARG A 367 3.53 -11.84 -54.80
N SER A 368 3.47 -13.14 -54.50
CA SER A 368 2.40 -13.69 -53.66
C SER A 368 2.65 -13.16 -52.25
N GLY A 369 2.02 -12.03 -51.94
CA GLY A 369 2.14 -11.31 -50.69
C GLY A 369 1.65 -12.13 -49.52
N ARG A 370 2.53 -12.97 -48.95
CA ARG A 370 2.37 -13.41 -47.57
C ARG A 370 2.67 -12.22 -46.69
N GLN A 371 1.62 -11.45 -46.38
CA GLN A 371 1.63 -10.52 -45.25
C GLN A 371 2.03 -11.33 -44.01
N THR A 372 3.22 -11.07 -43.50
CA THR A 372 3.63 -11.57 -42.19
C THR A 372 2.69 -10.97 -41.16
N ARG A 373 2.00 -11.84 -40.41
CA ARG A 373 1.10 -11.39 -39.34
C ARG A 373 1.96 -10.67 -38.30
N PRO A 374 1.58 -9.46 -37.84
CA PRO A 374 2.33 -8.75 -36.82
C PRO A 374 2.35 -9.57 -35.53
N PHE A 375 3.52 -9.67 -34.88
CA PHE A 375 3.70 -10.44 -33.66
C PHE A 375 4.58 -9.72 -32.64
N ILE A 376 4.48 -10.15 -31.39
CA ILE A 376 5.28 -9.71 -30.25
C ILE A 376 6.10 -10.90 -29.77
N ARG A 377 7.39 -10.70 -29.49
CA ARG A 377 8.24 -11.75 -28.91
C ARG A 377 7.87 -11.98 -27.46
N LYS A 378 7.79 -13.25 -27.04
CA LYS A 378 7.59 -13.65 -25.64
C LYS A 378 8.79 -14.43 -25.12
N TYR A 379 9.14 -14.19 -23.87
CA TYR A 379 10.07 -15.02 -23.11
C TYR A 379 9.36 -15.55 -21.87
N ARG A 380 9.42 -16.86 -21.65
CA ARG A 380 8.95 -17.50 -20.43
C ARG A 380 10.14 -17.92 -19.57
N PHE A 381 10.23 -17.46 -18.32
CA PHE A 381 11.26 -17.92 -17.38
C PHE A 381 10.84 -19.25 -16.75
N LEU A 382 11.72 -20.24 -16.86
CA LEU A 382 11.48 -21.62 -16.43
C LEU A 382 12.20 -21.98 -15.13
N SER A 383 13.22 -21.22 -14.74
CA SER A 383 14.02 -21.47 -13.53
C SER A 383 13.60 -20.63 -12.34
N ASP A 384 13.87 -21.14 -11.14
CA ASP A 384 13.86 -20.34 -9.91
C ASP A 384 15.01 -19.33 -9.94
N CYS A 385 14.69 -18.05 -10.18
CA CYS A 385 15.67 -17.00 -10.38
C CYS A 385 15.08 -15.61 -10.17
N CYS A 386 15.95 -14.60 -10.05
CA CYS A 386 15.55 -13.19 -10.17
C CYS A 386 15.24 -12.91 -11.64
N VAL A 387 14.01 -12.51 -11.96
CA VAL A 387 13.59 -12.20 -13.34
C VAL A 387 14.09 -10.82 -13.74
N CYS A 388 13.84 -9.84 -12.89
CA CYS A 388 14.18 -8.46 -13.18
C CYS A 388 14.32 -7.62 -11.90
N PHE A 389 15.07 -6.54 -12.09
CA PHE A 389 15.09 -5.38 -11.22
C PHE A 389 14.29 -4.26 -11.90
N MET A 390 13.44 -3.57 -11.14
CA MET A 390 12.63 -2.46 -11.64
C MET A 390 12.77 -1.21 -10.75
N ASN A 391 12.70 -0.05 -11.39
CA ASN A 391 12.63 1.27 -10.76
C ASN A 391 11.64 2.17 -11.53
N VAL A 392 11.25 3.29 -10.93
CA VAL A 392 10.48 4.33 -11.63
C VAL A 392 11.44 5.18 -12.44
N GLN A 393 11.24 5.29 -13.75
CA GLN A 393 12.21 5.90 -14.68
C GLN A 393 12.60 7.34 -14.33
N THR A 394 11.64 8.15 -13.89
CA THR A 394 11.89 9.57 -13.58
C THR A 394 12.55 9.80 -12.21
N LEU A 395 12.86 8.72 -11.48
CA LEU A 395 13.47 8.75 -10.15
C LEU A 395 14.87 8.11 -10.17
N SER A 396 15.76 8.64 -9.35
CA SER A 396 17.12 8.10 -9.22
C SER A 396 17.08 6.74 -8.52
N HIS A 397 17.90 5.77 -8.94
CA HIS A 397 18.11 4.53 -8.18
C HIS A 397 19.29 4.64 -7.18
N GLY A 398 19.92 5.82 -7.09
CA GLY A 398 20.91 6.19 -6.06
C GLY A 398 22.08 5.21 -5.91
N ALA A 399 22.62 5.13 -4.68
CA ALA A 399 23.69 4.18 -4.33
C ALA A 399 23.23 2.71 -4.28
N ALA A 400 21.93 2.46 -4.41
CA ALA A 400 21.40 1.11 -4.37
C ALA A 400 21.78 0.26 -5.59
N LYS A 401 22.33 0.88 -6.65
CA LYS A 401 23.00 0.17 -7.76
C LYS A 401 24.02 -0.86 -7.28
N GLN A 402 24.75 -0.56 -6.19
CA GLN A 402 25.71 -1.50 -5.61
C GLN A 402 25.04 -2.72 -4.97
N ILE A 403 23.80 -2.57 -4.49
CA ILE A 403 23.01 -3.65 -3.93
C ILE A 403 22.48 -4.56 -5.05
N LEU A 404 22.17 -3.98 -6.21
CA LEU A 404 21.71 -4.71 -7.40
C LEU A 404 22.69 -5.82 -7.79
N TYR A 405 23.99 -5.53 -7.83
CA TYR A 405 25.02 -6.48 -8.26
C TYR A 405 25.72 -7.22 -7.11
N SER A 406 25.16 -7.16 -5.90
CA SER A 406 25.71 -7.88 -4.75
C SER A 406 25.30 -9.36 -4.77
N GLU A 407 25.98 -10.20 -3.97
CA GLU A 407 25.61 -11.61 -3.77
C GLU A 407 24.12 -11.81 -3.41
N GLY A 408 23.45 -10.76 -2.91
CA GLY A 408 22.03 -10.77 -2.57
C GLY A 408 21.11 -11.08 -3.76
N GLN A 409 21.40 -10.61 -4.98
CA GLN A 409 20.55 -10.89 -6.15
C GLN A 409 20.61 -12.37 -6.54
N LEU A 410 21.79 -12.99 -6.41
CA LEU A 410 22.03 -14.41 -6.72
C LEU A 410 21.65 -15.34 -5.57
N GLY A 411 21.68 -14.86 -4.33
CA GLY A 411 21.36 -15.64 -3.12
C GLY A 411 19.86 -15.82 -2.84
N GLY A 412 18.98 -15.37 -3.75
CA GLY A 412 17.53 -15.47 -3.60
C GLY A 412 16.88 -14.36 -2.77
N PRO A 413 15.53 -14.38 -2.64
CA PRO A 413 14.76 -13.26 -2.07
C PRO A 413 15.06 -13.00 -0.59
N GLU A 414 15.35 -14.03 0.20
CA GLU A 414 15.69 -13.90 1.62
C GLU A 414 17.08 -13.29 1.83
N ALA A 415 18.06 -13.71 1.01
CA ALA A 415 19.40 -13.15 1.05
C ALA A 415 19.38 -11.66 0.64
N LEU A 416 18.65 -11.33 -0.43
CA LEU A 416 18.46 -9.95 -0.85
C LEU A 416 17.79 -9.11 0.25
N THR A 417 16.71 -9.62 0.86
CA THR A 417 16.00 -8.91 1.93
C THR A 417 16.93 -8.65 3.12
N ARG A 418 17.75 -9.63 3.52
CA ARG A 418 18.76 -9.45 4.59
C ARG A 418 19.83 -8.44 4.21
N SER A 419 20.36 -8.51 2.99
CA SER A 419 21.39 -7.57 2.50
C SER A 419 20.88 -6.12 2.45
N LEU A 420 19.66 -5.93 1.95
CA LEU A 420 19.01 -4.61 1.92
C LEU A 420 18.80 -4.06 3.35
N ARG A 421 18.39 -4.91 4.30
CA ARG A 421 18.24 -4.51 5.72
C ARG A 421 19.57 -4.19 6.39
N ALA A 422 20.60 -5.01 6.18
CA ALA A 422 21.93 -4.74 6.74
C ALA A 422 22.52 -3.42 6.22
N THR A 423 22.26 -3.10 4.95
CA THR A 423 22.67 -1.81 4.35
C THR A 423 21.94 -0.61 4.99
N LEU A 424 20.70 -0.81 5.44
CA LEU A 424 19.95 0.20 6.17
C LEU A 424 20.51 0.45 7.57
N ASP A 425 20.82 -0.62 8.30
CA ASP A 425 21.38 -0.54 9.64
C ASP A 425 22.76 0.14 9.65
N ALA A 426 23.58 -0.13 8.62
CA ALA A 426 24.91 0.47 8.48
C ALA A 426 24.90 1.98 8.19
N LYS A 427 23.81 2.53 7.64
CA LYS A 427 23.67 3.98 7.40
C LYS A 427 23.05 4.74 8.59
N GLN A 428 22.48 4.03 9.55
CA GLN A 428 21.90 4.62 10.77
C GLN A 428 22.90 4.68 11.94
N ARG A 429 24.03 3.98 11.83
CA ARG A 429 25.20 4.10 12.72
C ARG A 429 26.18 5.10 12.15
#